data_AF-A0A965S722-F1
#
_entry.id   AF-A0A965S722-F1
#
_cell.length_a   1.000
_cell.length_b   1.000
_cell.length_c   1.000
_cell.angle_alpha   90.00
_cell.angle_beta   90.00
_cell.angle_gamma   90.00
#
_symmetry.space_group_name_H-M   'P 1'
#
loop_
_entity.id
_entity.type
_entity.pdbx_description
1 polymer ?
#
loop_
_entity_poly.entity_id
_entity_poly.type
_entity_poly.pdbx_seq_one_letter_code
_entity_poly.pdbx_strand_id
1 'polypeptide(L)'
;MLRQCPASLCSAAAIVSLTSLLAACANEPIRAKDGSQQTRSFSVAQLAKSDIDDVTELHQRAMLASLRALATKFYKRNPREFRKAGHADADAAVETLFRPLEGWAESSRKDADWAARLADAWRPDYAGDRVGALFEGLLTMGMASYGNRREF
;
A
#
# COMPACT_ATOMS: atom_id res chain seq x y z
N MET A 1 -4.81 -23.49 -63.27
CA MET A 1 -5.68 -23.53 -62.08
C MET A 1 -4.95 -22.91 -60.90
N LEU A 2 -5.13 -21.62 -60.64
CA LEU A 2 -4.81 -21.00 -59.34
C LEU A 2 -5.88 -19.94 -59.10
N ARG A 3 -6.80 -20.25 -58.19
CA ARG A 3 -7.94 -19.42 -57.80
C ARG A 3 -7.39 -18.26 -56.96
N GLN A 4 -7.48 -17.02 -57.46
CA GLN A 4 -7.14 -15.82 -56.69
C GLN A 4 -8.25 -15.61 -55.65
N CYS A 5 -7.93 -15.77 -54.36
CA CYS A 5 -8.80 -15.35 -53.27
C CYS A 5 -8.64 -13.83 -53.07
N PRO A 6 -9.73 -13.04 -53.00
CA PRO A 6 -9.63 -11.62 -52.71
C PRO A 6 -9.11 -11.42 -51.28
N ALA A 7 -8.05 -10.62 -51.11
CA ALA A 7 -7.43 -10.35 -49.81
C ALA A 7 -8.43 -9.85 -48.73
N SER A 8 -9.52 -9.21 -49.17
CA SER A 8 -10.64 -8.76 -48.33
C SER A 8 -11.38 -9.91 -47.61
N LEU A 9 -11.51 -11.08 -48.23
CA LEU A 9 -12.17 -12.24 -47.60
C LEU A 9 -11.27 -12.94 -46.56
N CYS A 10 -9.95 -12.91 -46.75
CA CYS A 10 -9.00 -13.47 -45.78
C CYS A 10 -8.91 -12.62 -44.50
N SER A 11 -8.92 -11.29 -44.61
CA SER A 11 -8.91 -10.41 -43.43
C SER A 11 -10.20 -10.50 -42.62
N ALA A 12 -11.36 -10.61 -43.27
CA ALA A 12 -12.64 -10.77 -42.57
C ALA A 12 -12.72 -12.11 -41.81
N ALA A 13 -12.25 -13.20 -42.42
CA ALA A 13 -12.20 -14.51 -41.77
C ALA A 13 -11.26 -14.52 -40.55
N ALA A 14 -10.11 -13.83 -40.63
CA ALA A 14 -9.17 -13.72 -39.52
C ALA A 14 -9.75 -12.95 -38.32
N ILE A 15 -10.49 -11.86 -38.57
CA ILE A 15 -11.14 -11.06 -37.52
C ILE A 15 -12.26 -11.86 -36.85
N VAL A 16 -13.09 -12.58 -37.62
CA VAL A 16 -14.17 -13.43 -37.08
C VAL A 16 -13.62 -14.61 -36.28
N SER A 17 -12.51 -15.21 -36.72
CA SER A 17 -11.88 -16.30 -35.99
C SER A 17 -11.23 -15.82 -34.69
N LEU A 18 -10.67 -14.60 -34.68
CA LEU A 18 -10.08 -14.01 -33.48
C LEU A 18 -11.16 -13.65 -32.43
N THR A 19 -12.31 -13.11 -32.84
CA THR A 19 -13.40 -12.76 -31.91
C THR A 19 -14.09 -13.98 -31.30
N SER A 20 -14.16 -15.10 -32.02
CA SER A 20 -14.74 -16.35 -31.52
C SER A 20 -13.85 -17.07 -30.50
N LEU A 21 -12.53 -16.95 -30.63
CA LEU A 21 -11.57 -17.46 -29.63
C LEU A 21 -11.66 -16.69 -28.29
N LEU A 22 -11.95 -15.39 -28.30
CA LEU A 22 -12.10 -14.61 -27.07
C LEU A 22 -13.42 -14.90 -26.31
N ALA A 23 -14.49 -15.28 -27.01
CA ALA A 23 -15.78 -15.58 -26.38
C ALA A 23 -15.81 -16.95 -25.66
N ALA A 24 -14.90 -17.87 -26.00
CA ALA A 24 -14.87 -19.22 -25.44
C ALA A 24 -14.29 -19.29 -24.01
N CYS A 25 -13.52 -18.29 -23.59
CA CYS A 25 -12.88 -18.28 -22.26
C CYS A 25 -13.69 -17.53 -21.17
N ALA A 26 -14.86 -16.96 -21.50
CA ALA A 26 -15.52 -16.01 -20.62
C ALA A 26 -16.60 -16.58 -19.67
N ASN A 27 -17.15 -17.78 -19.89
CA ASN A 27 -18.37 -18.20 -19.19
C ASN A 27 -18.32 -19.63 -18.63
N GLU A 28 -17.65 -19.84 -17.49
CA GLU A 28 -18.04 -20.90 -16.55
C GLU A 28 -18.75 -20.26 -15.34
N PRO A 29 -20.09 -20.38 -15.22
CA PRO A 29 -20.79 -19.90 -14.03
C PRO A 29 -20.46 -20.80 -12.83
N ILE A 30 -19.94 -20.20 -11.76
CA ILE A 30 -19.71 -20.88 -10.48
C ILE A 30 -21.07 -21.28 -9.89
N ARG A 31 -21.42 -22.57 -9.93
CA ARG A 31 -22.67 -23.08 -9.32
C ARG A 31 -22.51 -23.19 -7.81
N ALA A 32 -23.20 -22.33 -7.07
CA ALA A 32 -23.41 -22.53 -5.64
C ALA A 32 -24.32 -23.75 -5.41
N LYS A 33 -24.10 -24.46 -4.29
CA LYS A 33 -24.79 -25.71 -3.91
C LYS A 33 -26.31 -25.54 -3.72
N ASP A 34 -26.80 -24.30 -3.61
CA ASP A 34 -28.21 -23.94 -3.42
C ASP A 34 -28.96 -23.63 -4.73
N GLY A 35 -28.31 -23.78 -5.90
CA GLY A 35 -28.94 -23.52 -7.20
C GLY A 35 -29.17 -22.03 -7.49
N SER A 36 -28.71 -21.12 -6.61
CA SER A 36 -28.70 -19.70 -6.90
C SER A 36 -27.56 -19.37 -7.87
N GLN A 37 -27.91 -18.76 -8.99
CA GLN A 37 -26.94 -18.15 -9.90
C GLN A 37 -26.44 -16.88 -9.23
N GLN A 38 -25.28 -16.92 -8.57
CA GLN A 38 -24.56 -15.72 -8.16
C GLN A 38 -23.94 -15.08 -9.40
N THR A 39 -24.76 -14.45 -10.25
CA THR A 39 -24.26 -13.54 -11.28
C THR A 39 -23.85 -12.25 -10.58
N ARG A 40 -22.71 -12.27 -9.88
CA ARG A 40 -22.01 -11.02 -9.64
C ARG A 40 -21.61 -10.52 -11.02
N SER A 41 -22.27 -9.46 -11.49
CA SER A 41 -21.89 -8.79 -12.72
C SER A 41 -20.45 -8.34 -12.55
N PHE A 42 -19.52 -8.98 -13.27
CA PHE A 42 -18.15 -8.51 -13.37
C PHE A 42 -18.19 -7.13 -14.01
N SER A 43 -18.03 -6.10 -13.18
CA SER A 43 -17.96 -4.71 -13.64
C SER A 43 -16.50 -4.32 -13.83
N VAL A 44 -16.18 -3.65 -14.92
CA VAL A 44 -14.86 -3.01 -15.13
C VAL A 44 -14.52 -2.06 -13.98
N ALA A 45 -15.53 -1.46 -13.34
CA ALA A 45 -15.34 -0.62 -12.17
C ALA A 45 -14.89 -1.40 -10.92
N GLN A 46 -15.27 -2.68 -10.77
CA GLN A 46 -14.80 -3.53 -9.67
C GLN A 46 -13.37 -4.01 -9.87
N LEU A 47 -12.98 -4.31 -11.11
CA LEU A 47 -11.59 -4.60 -11.47
C LEU A 47 -10.70 -3.38 -11.18
N ALA A 48 -11.08 -2.21 -11.69
CA ALA A 48 -10.34 -0.97 -11.45
C ALA A 48 -10.24 -0.62 -9.95
N LYS A 49 -11.27 -0.92 -9.16
CA LYS A 49 -11.23 -0.73 -7.70
C LYS A 49 -10.22 -1.67 -7.01
N SER A 50 -10.23 -2.96 -7.35
CA SER A 50 -9.31 -3.95 -6.79
C SER A 50 -7.85 -3.56 -7.06
N ASP A 51 -7.54 -3.15 -8.29
CA ASP A 51 -6.19 -2.73 -8.67
C ASP A 51 -5.71 -1.51 -7.87
N ILE A 52 -6.61 -0.58 -7.54
CA ILE A 52 -6.30 0.60 -6.73
C ILE A 52 -6.09 0.25 -5.25
N ASP A 53 -6.88 -0.67 -4.71
CA ASP A 53 -6.74 -1.14 -3.32
C ASP A 53 -5.35 -1.82 -3.16
N ASP A 54 -4.96 -2.69 -4.10
CA ASP A 54 -3.62 -3.33 -4.15
C ASP A 54 -2.46 -2.33 -4.26
N VAL A 55 -2.59 -1.33 -5.15
CA VAL A 55 -1.59 -0.27 -5.31
C VAL A 55 -1.46 0.56 -4.03
N THR A 56 -2.57 0.82 -3.35
CA THR A 56 -2.58 1.58 -2.09
C THR A 56 -1.84 0.82 -1.00
N GLU A 57 -2.10 -0.49 -0.86
CA GLU A 57 -1.40 -1.33 0.11
C GLU A 57 0.11 -1.41 -0.21
N LEU A 58 0.47 -1.63 -1.47
CA LEU A 58 1.87 -1.67 -1.90
C LEU A 58 2.58 -0.33 -1.61
N HIS A 59 1.93 0.78 -1.92
CA HIS A 59 2.49 2.11 -1.69
C HIS A 59 2.65 2.40 -0.18
N GLN A 60 1.68 2.03 0.65
CA GLN A 60 1.80 2.17 2.10
C GLN A 60 2.99 1.34 2.63
N ARG A 61 3.13 0.08 2.20
CA ARG A 61 4.28 -0.76 2.60
C ARG A 61 5.62 -0.16 2.18
N ALA A 62 5.72 0.36 0.94
CA ALA A 62 6.93 1.00 0.44
C ALA A 62 7.27 2.30 1.20
N MET A 63 6.26 3.11 1.51
CA MET A 63 6.41 4.31 2.33
C MET A 63 6.92 3.97 3.73
N LEU A 64 6.32 2.99 4.42
CA LEU A 64 6.73 2.56 5.76
C LEU A 64 8.18 2.02 5.76
N ALA A 65 8.55 1.22 4.75
CA ALA A 65 9.91 0.73 4.60
C ALA A 65 10.92 1.88 4.40
N SER A 66 10.55 2.89 3.60
CA SER A 66 11.37 4.07 3.37
C SER A 66 11.54 4.91 4.64
N LEU A 67 10.46 5.13 5.40
CA LEU A 67 10.51 5.81 6.69
C LEU A 67 11.43 5.07 7.68
N ARG A 68 11.34 3.74 7.74
CA ARG A 68 12.21 2.93 8.61
C ARG A 68 13.69 3.10 8.24
N ALA A 69 14.02 3.01 6.96
CA ALA A 69 15.38 3.19 6.47
C ALA A 69 15.93 4.59 6.76
N LEU A 70 15.10 5.63 6.60
CA LEU A 70 15.47 7.00 6.93
C LEU A 70 15.66 7.18 8.44
N ALA A 71 14.76 6.66 9.27
CA ALA A 71 14.89 6.71 10.73
C ALA A 71 16.21 6.09 11.20
N THR A 72 16.55 4.90 10.69
CA THR A 72 17.85 4.25 10.97
C THR A 72 19.02 5.15 10.60
N LYS A 73 19.01 5.76 9.41
CA LYS A 73 20.08 6.67 8.96
C LYS A 73 20.19 7.91 9.86
N PHE A 74 19.06 8.49 10.25
CA PHE A 74 19.03 9.67 11.11
C PHE A 74 19.55 9.36 12.52
N TYR A 75 19.17 8.23 13.11
CA TYR A 75 19.71 7.80 14.40
C TYR A 75 21.19 7.48 14.34
N LYS A 76 21.66 6.79 13.29
CA LYS A 76 23.09 6.51 13.08
C LYS A 76 23.90 7.79 12.92
N ARG A 77 23.35 8.81 12.25
CA ARG A 77 23.99 10.13 12.12
C ARG A 77 23.94 10.94 13.43
N ASN A 78 22.93 10.73 14.26
CA ASN A 78 22.68 11.50 15.49
C ASN A 78 22.56 10.57 16.72
N PRO A 79 23.64 9.88 17.11
CA PRO A 79 23.56 8.84 18.14
C PRO A 79 23.21 9.36 19.53
N ARG A 80 23.27 10.67 19.77
CA ARG A 80 22.81 11.28 21.02
C ARG A 80 21.30 11.17 21.20
N GLU A 81 20.54 11.12 20.12
CA GLU A 81 19.08 11.21 20.15
C GLU A 81 18.46 9.92 20.68
N PHE A 82 18.88 8.74 20.19
CA PHE A 82 18.41 7.47 20.75
C PHE A 82 18.86 7.26 22.21
N ARG A 83 20.01 7.83 22.60
CA ARG A 83 20.49 7.78 23.99
C ARG A 83 19.63 8.60 24.94
N LYS A 84 19.07 9.74 24.50
CA LYS A 84 18.10 10.51 25.31
C LYS A 84 16.84 9.70 25.62
N ALA A 85 16.43 8.84 24.70
CA ALA A 85 15.31 7.92 24.87
C ALA A 85 15.68 6.62 25.61
N GLY A 86 16.94 6.45 26.04
CA GLY A 86 17.39 5.28 26.80
C GLY A 86 17.61 4.02 25.95
N HIS A 87 17.67 4.13 24.63
CA HIS A 87 17.95 2.98 23.76
C HIS A 87 19.44 2.65 23.72
N ALA A 88 19.75 1.36 23.61
CA ALA A 88 21.13 0.86 23.54
C ALA A 88 21.83 1.27 22.23
N ASP A 89 21.10 1.23 21.11
CA ASP A 89 21.61 1.57 19.79
C ASP A 89 20.50 2.13 18.87
N ALA A 90 20.89 2.49 17.65
CA ALA A 90 19.98 3.02 16.65
C ALA A 90 18.93 2.02 16.19
N ASP A 91 19.25 0.73 16.13
CA ASP A 91 18.34 -0.29 15.59
C ASP A 91 17.25 -0.61 16.64
N ALA A 92 17.59 -0.65 17.93
CA ALA A 92 16.65 -0.76 19.05
C ALA A 92 15.67 0.43 19.13
N ALA A 93 16.16 1.65 18.85
CA ALA A 93 15.30 2.84 18.79
C ALA A 93 14.31 2.75 17.62
N VAL A 94 14.77 2.35 16.44
CA VAL A 94 13.91 2.17 15.26
C VAL A 94 12.90 1.04 15.48
N GLU A 95 13.29 -0.07 16.09
CA GLU A 95 12.36 -1.13 16.43
C GLU A 95 11.23 -0.61 17.34
N THR A 96 11.59 0.09 18.42
CA THR A 96 10.62 0.68 19.36
C THR A 96 9.70 1.70 18.67
N LEU A 97 10.27 2.52 17.78
CA LEU A 97 9.53 3.53 17.03
C LEU A 97 8.48 2.91 16.10
N PHE A 98 8.75 1.77 15.47
CA PHE A 98 7.85 1.15 14.50
C PHE A 98 6.98 0.02 15.08
N ARG A 99 7.28 -0.48 16.29
CA ARG A 99 6.54 -1.57 16.95
C ARG A 99 5.01 -1.39 16.95
N PRO A 100 4.45 -0.19 17.20
CA PRO A 100 2.99 -0.05 17.24
C PRO A 100 2.28 -0.32 15.92
N LEU A 101 3.00 -0.43 14.80
CA LEU A 101 2.38 -0.85 13.55
C LEU A 101 1.78 -2.26 13.64
N GLU A 102 2.38 -3.17 14.42
CA GLU A 102 1.90 -4.55 14.59
C GLU A 102 0.46 -4.63 15.10
N GLY A 103 0.01 -3.63 15.86
CA GLY A 103 -1.36 -3.47 16.36
C GLY A 103 -1.82 -2.03 16.22
N TRP A 104 -1.73 -1.46 15.02
CA TRP A 104 -1.99 -0.03 14.79
C TRP A 104 -3.41 0.40 15.15
N ALA A 105 -4.40 -0.46 14.86
CA ALA A 105 -5.81 -0.14 15.09
C ALA A 105 -6.11 0.16 16.57
N GLU A 106 -5.45 -0.55 17.48
CA GLU A 106 -5.57 -0.40 18.94
C GLU A 106 -4.49 0.50 19.55
N SER A 107 -3.53 0.98 18.74
CA SER A 107 -2.44 1.81 19.22
C SER A 107 -2.94 3.18 19.64
N SER A 108 -2.56 3.63 20.84
CA SER A 108 -2.75 5.02 21.27
C SER A 108 -2.08 6.04 20.36
N ARG A 109 -1.09 5.64 19.55
CA ARG A 109 -0.45 6.53 18.56
C ARG A 109 -1.35 6.89 17.40
N LYS A 110 -2.38 6.09 17.11
CA LYS A 110 -3.33 6.35 16.02
C LYS A 110 -4.03 7.70 16.18
N ASP A 111 -4.31 8.07 17.42
CA ASP A 111 -5.06 9.28 17.79
C ASP A 111 -4.12 10.40 18.28
N ALA A 112 -2.80 10.22 18.17
CA ALA A 112 -1.84 11.23 18.57
C ALA A 112 -1.84 12.42 17.59
N ASP A 113 -1.61 13.63 18.13
CA ASP A 113 -1.41 14.83 17.32
C ASP A 113 -0.05 14.76 16.62
N TRP A 114 -0.07 14.25 15.39
CA TRP A 114 1.11 14.11 14.56
C TRP A 114 1.78 15.45 14.24
N ALA A 115 1.02 16.55 14.18
CA ALA A 115 1.53 17.87 13.83
C ALA A 115 2.34 18.46 15.00
N ALA A 116 1.78 18.39 16.21
CA ALA A 116 2.48 18.78 17.43
C ALA A 116 3.76 17.94 17.63
N ARG A 117 3.66 16.62 17.43
CA ARG A 117 4.80 15.71 17.57
C ARG A 117 5.91 15.99 16.56
N LEU A 118 5.55 16.29 15.32
CA LEU A 118 6.50 16.67 14.29
C LEU A 118 7.18 18.01 14.63
N ALA A 119 6.41 19.00 15.10
CA ALA A 119 6.94 20.30 15.49
C ALA A 119 7.99 20.24 16.62
N ASP A 120 7.86 19.28 17.56
CA ASP A 120 8.85 19.08 18.62
C ASP A 120 10.28 18.87 18.11
N ALA A 121 10.46 18.28 16.92
CA ALA A 121 11.79 18.06 16.36
C ALA A 121 12.58 19.36 16.12
N TRP A 122 11.88 20.48 15.87
CA TRP A 122 12.47 21.80 15.60
C TRP A 122 12.37 22.80 16.75
N ARG A 123 11.56 22.51 17.77
CA ARG A 123 11.45 23.37 18.94
C ARG A 123 12.80 23.57 19.63
N PRO A 124 13.27 24.81 19.88
CA PRO A 124 14.59 25.05 20.49
C PRO A 124 14.74 24.44 21.89
N ASP A 125 13.66 24.45 22.65
CA ASP A 125 13.55 23.98 24.04
C ASP A 125 13.27 22.48 24.17
N TYR A 126 13.03 21.77 23.06
CA TYR A 126 12.76 20.34 23.11
C TYR A 126 14.02 19.54 23.46
N ALA A 127 14.04 18.99 24.68
CA ALA A 127 15.14 18.21 25.24
C ALA A 127 15.07 16.72 24.89
N GLY A 128 13.93 16.24 24.36
CA GLY A 128 13.72 14.83 24.02
C GLY A 128 14.48 14.36 22.77
N ASP A 129 14.18 13.13 22.37
CA ASP A 129 14.66 12.52 21.13
C ASP A 129 13.99 13.19 19.92
N ARG A 130 14.74 14.06 19.23
CA ARG A 130 14.26 14.81 18.07
C ARG A 130 14.06 13.92 16.84
N VAL A 131 14.86 12.86 16.70
CA VAL A 131 14.70 11.91 15.60
C VAL A 131 13.41 11.12 15.83
N GLY A 132 13.19 10.65 17.05
CA GLY A 132 11.94 10.02 17.46
C GLY A 132 10.75 10.93 17.22
N ALA A 133 10.83 12.21 17.62
CA ALA A 133 9.78 13.20 17.37
C ALA A 133 9.42 13.34 15.90
N LEU A 134 10.42 13.54 15.05
CA LEU A 134 10.25 13.69 13.61
C LEU A 134 9.57 12.46 13.00
N PHE A 135 10.14 11.28 13.23
CA PHE A 135 9.67 10.06 12.56
C PHE A 135 8.39 9.49 13.17
N GLU A 136 8.11 9.72 14.45
CA GLU A 136 6.81 9.41 15.03
C GLU A 136 5.71 10.29 14.42
N GLY A 137 5.95 11.60 14.30
CA GLY A 137 5.03 12.51 13.62
C GLY A 137 4.80 12.11 12.15
N LEU A 138 5.86 11.83 11.39
CA LEU A 138 5.75 11.37 10.00
C LEU A 138 5.03 10.03 9.87
N LEU A 139 5.30 9.09 10.77
CA LEU A 139 4.65 7.78 10.79
C LEU A 139 3.15 7.93 11.02
N THR A 140 2.75 8.67 12.07
CA THR A 140 1.35 8.88 12.40
C THR A 140 0.62 9.67 11.31
N MET A 141 1.23 10.72 10.76
CA MET A 141 0.69 11.47 9.62
C MET A 141 0.50 10.57 8.40
N GLY A 142 1.51 9.75 8.09
CA GLY A 142 1.46 8.78 7.00
C GLY A 142 0.29 7.82 7.19
N MET A 143 0.17 7.18 8.34
CA MET A 143 -0.94 6.28 8.67
C MET A 143 -2.31 6.97 8.61
N ALA A 144 -2.42 8.21 9.11
CA ALA A 144 -3.65 9.00 9.06
C ALA A 144 -4.08 9.30 7.60
N SER A 145 -3.13 9.52 6.69
CA SER A 145 -3.43 9.74 5.27
C SER A 145 -4.08 8.53 4.57
N TYR A 146 -3.86 7.33 5.11
CA TYR A 146 -4.50 6.08 4.67
C TYR A 146 -5.76 5.73 5.49
N GLY A 147 -6.32 6.69 6.23
CA GLY A 147 -7.49 6.46 7.09
C GLY A 147 -7.19 5.54 8.27
N ASN A 148 -5.94 5.45 8.70
CA ASN A 148 -5.48 4.55 9.77
C ASN A 148 -5.76 3.06 9.51
N ARG A 149 -5.91 2.67 8.24
CA ARG A 149 -6.03 1.27 7.82
C ARG A 149 -4.71 0.74 7.30
N ARG A 150 -4.52 -0.58 7.44
CA ARG A 150 -3.37 -1.32 6.90
C ARG A 150 -3.74 -2.31 5.79
N GLU A 151 -5.03 -2.53 5.61
CA GLU A 151 -5.64 -3.42 4.62
C GLU A 151 -6.64 -2.57 3.83
N PHE A 152 -6.65 -2.72 2.49
CA PHE A 152 -7.44 -1.92 1.56
C PHE A 152 -8.30 -2.80 0.67
#